data_AF-A0AAJ4DZ59-F1
#
_entry.id   AF-A0AAJ4DZ59-F1
#
_cell.length_a   1.000
_cell.length_b   1.000
_cell.length_c   1.000
_cell.angle_alpha   90.00
_cell.angle_beta   90.00
_cell.angle_gamma   90.00
#
_symmetry.space_group_name_H-M   'P 1'
#
loop_
_entity.id
_entity.type
_entity.pdbx_description
1 polymer ?
#
loop_
_entity_poly.entity_id
_entity_poly.type
_entity_poly.pdbx_seq_one_letter_code
_entity_poly.pdbx_strand_id
1 'polypeptide(L)' 'MTTFHITRIHTSRGIFRLSGNWTETLEISAIEFMGTDGWVALNLADVNSHQLIASLEQEVLTHLNSQHKGK' A
#
# COMPACT_ATOMS: atom_id res chain seq x y z
N MET A 1 -6.57 14.20 7.19
CA MET A 1 -5.67 13.05 7.02
C MET A 1 -6.23 11.89 7.78
N THR A 2 -6.52 10.80 7.08
CA THR A 2 -6.93 9.54 7.70
C THR A 2 -5.72 8.61 7.68
N THR A 3 -5.33 8.09 8.83
CA THR A 3 -4.29 7.06 8.89
C THR A 3 -4.88 5.72 8.48
N PHE A 4 -4.14 4.94 7.71
CA PHE A 4 -4.55 3.60 7.31
C PHE A 4 -3.48 2.56 7.65
N HIS A 5 -3.95 1.34 7.89
CA HIS A 5 -3.11 0.15 8.03
C HIS A 5 -3.75 -1.01 7.28
N ILE A 6 -3.19 -1.36 6.14
CA ILE A 6 -3.61 -2.50 5.31
C ILE A 6 -2.68 -3.65 5.65
N THR A 7 -3.20 -4.66 6.35
CA THR A 7 -2.42 -5.86 6.73
C THR A 7 -2.20 -6.82 5.56
N ARG A 8 -3.10 -6.79 4.56
CA ARG A 8 -2.99 -7.59 3.34
C ARG A 8 -3.89 -7.02 2.23
N ILE A 9 -3.28 -6.66 1.10
CA ILE A 9 -3.98 -6.35 -0.15
C ILE A 9 -3.42 -7.21 -1.27
N HIS A 10 -4.31 -7.83 -2.03
CA HIS A 10 -3.97 -8.53 -3.27
C HIS A 10 -4.02 -7.53 -4.40
N THR A 11 -2.92 -7.39 -5.12
CA THR A 11 -2.80 -6.49 -6.27
C THR A 11 -2.33 -7.25 -7.50
N SER A 12 -2.39 -6.58 -8.65
CA SER A 12 -1.84 -7.10 -9.91
C SER A 12 -0.35 -7.47 -9.84
N ARG A 13 0.39 -6.92 -8.86
CA ARG A 13 1.85 -7.11 -8.70
C ARG A 13 2.24 -8.00 -7.53
N GLY A 14 1.27 -8.56 -6.81
CA GLY A 14 1.51 -9.44 -5.67
C GLY A 14 0.69 -9.06 -4.45
N ILE A 15 1.13 -9.53 -3.29
CA ILE A 15 0.44 -9.27 -2.02
C ILE A 15 1.28 -8.29 -1.22
N PHE A 16 0.65 -7.21 -0.78
CA PHE A 16 1.31 -6.13 -0.05
C PHE A 16 0.68 -5.90 1.33
N ARG A 17 1.51 -5.38 2.22
CA ARG A 17 1.12 -4.76 3.49
C ARG A 17 1.59 -3.32 3.44
N LEU A 18 0.71 -2.39 3.80
CA LEU A 18 0.92 -0.95 3.62
C LEU A 18 0.42 -0.20 4.84
N SER A 19 1.14 0.83 5.25
CA SER A 19 0.65 1.81 6.21
C SER A 19 1.03 3.22 5.78
N GLY A 20 0.23 4.17 6.20
CA GLY A 20 0.43 5.56 5.81
C GLY A 20 -0.75 6.44 6.14
N ASN A 21 -0.78 7.59 5.49
CA ASN A 21 -1.86 8.54 5.57
C ASN A 21 -2.48 8.73 4.19
N TRP A 22 -3.78 8.97 4.16
CA TRP A 22 -4.48 9.30 2.93
C TRP A 22 -5.47 10.43 3.15
N THR A 23 -5.55 11.34 2.17
CA THR A 23 -6.61 12.35 2.03
C THR A 23 -7.05 12.35 0.57
N GLU A 24 -6.43 13.22 -0.22
CA GLU A 24 -6.53 13.33 -1.67
C GLU A 24 -5.30 12.71 -2.35
N THR A 25 -4.20 12.58 -1.60
CA THR A 25 -2.96 11.92 -1.99
C THR A 25 -2.66 10.74 -1.08
N LEU A 26 -1.98 9.73 -1.61
CA LEU A 26 -1.52 8.57 -0.86
C LEU A 26 -0.10 8.80 -0.36
N GLU A 27 0.07 8.91 0.96
CA GLU A 27 1.39 9.00 1.60
C GLU A 27 1.72 7.68 2.29
N ILE A 28 2.66 6.92 1.72
CA ILE A 28 3.08 5.63 2.27
C ILE A 28 4.24 5.81 3.23
N SER A 29 4.06 5.38 4.49
CA SER A 29 5.11 5.38 5.52
C SER A 29 5.84 4.05 5.64
N ALA A 30 5.18 2.94 5.28
CA ALA A 30 5.79 1.62 5.20
C ALA A 30 5.09 0.75 4.16
N ILE A 31 5.88 -0.06 3.46
CA ILE A 31 5.41 -1.04 2.48
C ILE A 31 6.23 -2.31 2.61
N GLU A 32 5.53 -3.44 2.64
CA GLU A 32 6.12 -4.77 2.65
C GLU A 32 5.45 -5.60 1.55
N PHE A 33 6.23 -6.42 0.85
CA PHE A 33 5.71 -7.40 -0.10
C PHE A 33 5.77 -8.80 0.50
N MET A 34 4.80 -9.66 0.16
CA MET A 34 4.84 -11.06 0.55
C MET A 34 5.80 -11.82 -0.37
N GLY A 35 6.97 -12.19 0.15
CA GLY A 35 7.88 -13.15 -0.45
C GLY A 35 7.55 -14.59 -0.08
N THR A 36 8.44 -15.51 -0.45
CA THR A 36 8.35 -16.93 -0.09
C THR A 36 8.45 -17.18 1.40
N ASP A 37 9.33 -16.43 2.07
CA ASP A 37 9.67 -16.62 3.48
C ASP A 37 8.99 -15.60 4.41
N GLY A 38 8.01 -14.86 3.89
CA GLY A 38 7.22 -13.89 4.64
C GLY A 38 7.28 -12.48 4.08
N TRP A 39 7.02 -11.50 4.93
CA TRP A 39 6.98 -10.09 4.56
C TRP A 39 8.38 -9.51 4.42
N VAL A 40 8.61 -8.81 3.30
CA VAL A 40 9.88 -8.15 3.00
C VAL A 40 9.63 -6.67 2.82
N ALA A 41 10.22 -5.85 3.69
CA ALA A 41 10.12 -4.40 3.64
C ALA A 41 10.83 -3.84 2.39
N LEU A 42 10.16 -2.95 1.67
CA LEU A 42 10.78 -2.23 0.56
C LEU A 42 11.42 -0.94 1.06
N ASN A 43 12.56 -0.59 0.47
CA ASN A 43 13.22 0.67 0.75
C ASN A 43 12.47 1.82 0.07
N LEU A 44 11.82 2.66 0.86
CA LEU A 44 11.11 3.84 0.37
C LEU A 44 12.03 4.90 -0.24
N ALA A 45 13.35 4.88 0.00
CA ALA A 45 14.27 5.79 -0.68
C ALA A 45 14.66 5.32 -2.09
N ASP A 46 14.24 4.12 -2.51
CA ASP A 46 14.58 3.53 -3.79
C ASP A 46 13.60 3.95 -4.89
N VAL A 47 14.13 4.30 -6.07
CA VAL A 47 13.33 4.72 -7.24
C VAL A 47 12.37 3.61 -7.72
N ASN A 48 12.77 2.34 -7.61
CA ASN A 48 11.94 1.21 -8.00
C ASN A 48 10.75 1.05 -7.05
N SER A 49 10.96 1.29 -5.75
CA SER A 49 9.87 1.30 -4.77
C SER A 49 8.87 2.43 -5.08
N HIS A 50 9.35 3.61 -5.45
CA HIS A 50 8.49 4.72 -5.85
C HIS A 50 7.65 4.39 -7.09
N GLN A 51 8.28 3.82 -8.12
CA GLN A 51 7.57 3.40 -9.34
C GLN A 51 6.55 2.30 -9.05
N LEU A 52 6.89 1.36 -8.17
CA LEU A 52 5.96 0.32 -7.72
C LEU A 52 4.77 0.93 -6.97
N ILE A 53 5.01 1.81 -6.01
CA ILE A 53 3.96 2.49 -5.24
C ILE A 53 3.01 3.25 -6.16
N ALA A 54 3.55 4.01 -7.11
CA ALA A 54 2.74 4.73 -8.11
C ALA A 54 1.86 3.76 -8.93
N SER A 55 2.38 2.58 -9.28
CA SER A 55 1.58 1.57 -9.99
C SER A 55 0.49 0.92 -9.14
N LEU A 56 0.63 0.92 -7.81
CA LEU A 56 -0.33 0.35 -6.85
C LEU A 56 -1.38 1.36 -6.38
N GLU A 57 -1.16 2.66 -6.60
CA GLU A 57 -1.94 3.75 -6.02
C GLU A 57 -3.46 3.58 -6.23
N GLN A 58 -3.90 3.29 -7.45
CA GLN A 58 -5.32 3.10 -7.76
C GLN A 58 -5.94 1.89 -7.04
N GLU A 59 -5.20 0.78 -6.94
CA GLU A 59 -5.66 -0.43 -6.26
C GLU A 59 -5.78 -0.17 -4.75
N VAL A 60 -4.82 0.54 -4.17
CA VAL A 60 -4.81 0.93 -2.75
C VAL A 60 -5.95 1.90 -2.44
N LEU A 61 -6.14 2.95 -3.25
CA LEU A 61 -7.23 3.91 -3.06
C LEU A 61 -8.60 3.23 -3.19
N THR A 62 -8.76 2.31 -4.14
CA THR A 62 -10.00 1.51 -4.29
C THR A 62 -10.26 0.67 -3.04
N HIS A 63 -9.23 -0.01 -2.53
CA HIS A 63 -9.33 -0.80 -1.30
C HIS A 63 -9.73 0.08 -0.10
N LEU A 64 -9.05 1.20 0.12
CA LEU A 64 -9.34 2.13 1.23
C LEU A 64 -10.77 2.68 1.15
N ASN A 65 -11.22 3.09 -0.04
CA ASN A 65 -12.59 3.57 -0.24
C ASN A 65 -13.63 2.48 0.02
N SER A 66 -13.35 1.22 -0.35
CA SER A 66 -14.27 0.09 -0.10
C SER A 66 -14.44 -0.20 1.40
N GLN A 67 -13.36 -0.06 2.18
CA GLN A 67 -13.38 -0.25 3.63
C GLN A 67 -14.05 0.93 4.35
N HIS A 68 -13.95 2.14 3.80
CA HIS A 68 -14.58 3.34 4.37
C HIS A 68 -16.08 3.44 4.10
N LYS A 69 -16.57 2.90 2.97
CA LYS A 69 -18.01 2.91 2.65
C LYS A 69 -18.86 1.92 3.48
N GLY A 70 -18.23 1.15 4.37
CA GLY A 70 -18.90 0.21 5.28
C GLY A 70 -19.21 0.77 6.67
N LYS A 71 -19.04 2.08 6.91
CA LYS A 71 -19.39 2.75 8.17
C LYS A 71 -20.54 3.74 8.00
#